data_AF-A0A1I4UFM1-F1
#
_entry.id   AF-A0A1I4UFM1-F1
#
_cell.length_a   1.000
_cell.length_b   1.000
_cell.length_c   1.000
_cell.angle_alpha   90.00
_cell.angle_beta   90.00
_cell.angle_gamma   90.00
#
_symmetry.space_group_name_H-M   'P 1'
#
loop_
_entity.id
_entity.type
_entity.pdbx_description
1 polymer ?
#
loop_
_entity_poly.entity_id
_entity_poly.type
_entity_poly.pdbx_seq_one_letter_code
_entity_poly.pdbx_strand_id
1 'polypeptide(L)' 'MDSRLLDALRNAPSLDLYELSLALNQMLADPRRILDVRRHLHLGAQVMYFDHRRGTLAPGRVLQLQATSATVQDTATHT' A
#
# COMPACT_ATOMS: atom_id res chain seq x y z
N MET A 1 2.25 4.32 11.95
CA MET A 1 2.63 2.90 12.09
C MET A 1 2.62 2.58 13.57
N ASP A 2 2.00 1.48 13.99
CA ASP A 2 2.00 1.06 15.39
C ASP A 2 3.44 0.82 15.86
N SER A 3 3.87 1.51 16.92
CA SER A 3 5.24 1.41 17.43
C SER A 3 5.57 0.01 17.92
N ARG A 4 4.61 -0.71 18.49
CA ARG A 4 4.81 -2.08 18.98
C ARG A 4 5.11 -3.06 17.85
N LEU A 5 4.42 -2.90 16.72
CA LEU A 5 4.68 -3.71 15.52
C LEU A 5 6.08 -3.41 14.96
N LEU A 6 6.46 -2.13 14.89
CA LEU A 6 7.77 -1.76 14.38
C LEU A 6 8.91 -2.30 15.27
N ASP A 7 8.73 -2.25 16.58
CA ASP A 7 9.71 -2.80 17.53
C ASP A 7 9.78 -4.34 17.43
N ALA A 8 8.65 -5.04 17.24
CA ALA A 8 8.65 -6.48 16.99
C ALA A 8 9.42 -6.84 15.71
N LEU A 9 9.19 -6.10 14.61
CA LEU A 9 9.91 -6.31 13.34
C LEU A 9 11.41 -6.00 13.46
N ARG A 10 11.78 -4.97 14.23
CA ARG A 10 13.20 -4.61 14.46
C ARG A 10 13.97 -5.67 15.24
N ASN A 11 13.28 -6.38 16.13
CA ASN A 11 13.87 -7.42 16.96
C ASN A 11 13.74 -8.83 16.35
N ALA A 12 13.05 -8.96 15.21
CA ALA A 12 12.89 -10.24 14.53
C ALA A 12 14.19 -10.68 13.84
N PRO A 13 14.47 -11.99 13.77
CA PRO A 13 15.54 -12.53 12.93
C PRO A 13 15.39 -12.11 11.46
N SER A 14 16.50 -11.90 10.76
CA SER A 14 16.49 -11.53 9.34
C SER A 14 15.80 -12.57 8.45
N LEU A 15 15.86 -13.85 8.81
CA LEU A 15 15.17 -14.92 8.08
C LEU A 15 13.65 -14.73 8.17
N ASP A 16 13.12 -14.51 9.37
CA ASP A 16 11.69 -14.28 9.60
C ASP A 16 11.19 -13.04 8.84
N LEU A 17 11.99 -11.97 8.80
CA LEU A 17 11.68 -10.78 8.01
C LEU A 17 11.66 -11.06 6.50
N TYR A 18 12.59 -11.89 6.02
CA TYR A 18 12.62 -12.32 4.63
C TYR A 18 11.40 -13.17 4.29
N GLU A 19 11.08 -14.18 5.10
CA GLU A 19 9.89 -15.02 4.92
C GLU A 19 8.60 -14.21 4.94
N LEU A 20 8.48 -13.26 5.87
CA LEU A 20 7.37 -12.32 5.92
C LEU A 20 7.27 -11.49 4.64
N SER A 21 8.40 -10.95 4.15
CA SER A 21 8.41 -10.18 2.91
C SER A 21 7.98 -11.02 1.71
N LEU A 22 8.42 -12.28 1.64
CA LEU A 22 8.07 -13.22 0.59
C LEU A 22 6.57 -13.56 0.64
N ALA A 23 6.04 -13.85 1.82
CA ALA A 23 4.62 -14.13 2.03
C ALA A 23 3.74 -12.93 1.65
N LEU A 24 4.11 -11.71 2.06
CA LEU A 24 3.39 -10.49 1.70
C LEU A 24 3.40 -10.25 0.19
N ASN A 25 4.55 -10.45 -0.46
CA ASN A 25 4.66 -10.31 -1.92
C ASN A 25 3.76 -11.32 -2.66
N GLN A 26 3.70 -12.57 -2.19
CA GLN A 26 2.80 -13.58 -2.77
C GLN A 26 1.32 -13.20 -2.56
N MET A 27 0.95 -12.74 -1.36
CA MET A 27 -0.42 -12.32 -1.07
C MET A 27 -0.84 -11.11 -1.90
N LEU A 28 0.06 -10.15 -2.13
CA LEU A 28 -0.20 -8.98 -2.98
C LEU A 28 -0.29 -9.35 -4.47
N ALA A 29 0.45 -10.39 -4.88
CA ALA A 29 0.47 -10.90 -6.24
C ALA A 29 -0.66 -11.91 -6.55
N ASP A 30 -1.51 -12.27 -5.57
CA ASP A 30 -2.64 -13.17 -5.79
C ASP A 30 -3.54 -12.62 -6.91
N PRO A 31 -3.71 -13.35 -8.04
CA PRO A 31 -4.53 -12.90 -9.16
C PRO A 31 -5.97 -12.55 -8.77
N ARG A 32 -6.56 -13.27 -7.81
CA ARG A 32 -7.92 -13.00 -7.34
C ARG A 32 -8.01 -11.63 -6.67
N ARG A 33 -7.05 -11.34 -5.78
CA ARG A 33 -6.90 -10.05 -5.13
C ARG A 33 -6.70 -8.93 -6.15
N ILE A 34 -5.82 -9.12 -7.14
CA ILE A 34 -5.55 -8.13 -8.18
C ILE A 34 -6.83 -7.80 -8.96
N LEU A 35 -7.58 -8.82 -9.38
CA LEU A 35 -8.84 -8.63 -10.10
C LEU A 35 -9.88 -7.89 -9.25
N ASP A 36 -10.02 -8.25 -7.98
CA ASP A 36 -10.96 -7.60 -7.06
C ASP A 36 -10.64 -6.12 -6.83
N VAL A 37 -9.36 -5.79 -6.65
CA VAL A 37 -8.91 -4.41 -6.50
C VAL A 37 -9.13 -3.64 -7.80
N ARG A 38 -8.79 -4.20 -8.96
CA ARG A 38 -8.91 -3.53 -10.27
C ARG A 38 -10.35 -3.23 -10.69
N ARG A 39 -11.36 -3.89 -10.12
CA ARG A 39 -12.77 -3.50 -10.31
C ARG A 39 -13.07 -2.09 -9.79
N HIS A 40 -12.36 -1.65 -8.76
CA HIS A 40 -12.59 -0.37 -8.10
C HIS A 40 -11.45 0.62 -8.35
N LEU A 41 -10.24 0.12 -8.56
CA LEU A 41 -9.02 0.89 -8.77
C LEU A 41 -8.65 0.93 -10.25
N HIS A 42 -8.96 2.06 -10.91
CA HIS A 42 -8.68 2.31 -12.33
C HIS A 42 -8.00 3.67 -12.51
N LEU A 43 -7.43 3.90 -13.69
CA LEU A 43 -6.80 5.18 -14.02
C LEU A 43 -7.79 6.34 -13.84
N GLY A 44 -7.34 7.40 -13.17
CA GLY A 44 -8.15 8.57 -12.89
C GLY A 44 -9.12 8.42 -11.71
N ALA A 45 -9.25 7.23 -11.10
CA ALA A 45 -10.11 7.00 -9.95
C ALA A 45 -9.69 7.87 -8.75
N GLN A 46 -10.68 8.36 -8.00
CA GLN A 46 -10.46 9.00 -6.71
C GLN A 46 -10.35 7.94 -5.61
N VAL A 47 -9.34 8.06 -4.76
CA VAL A 47 -9.05 7.11 -3.69
C VAL A 47 -8.63 7.83 -2.43
N MET A 48 -8.79 7.16 -1.29
CA MET A 48 -8.07 7.52 -0.07
C MET A 48 -6.79 6.68 0.00
N TYR A 49 -5.64 7.33 0.12
CA TYR A 49 -4.38 6.65 0.38
C TYR A 49 -3.87 7.03 1.77
N PHE A 50 -3.10 6.14 2.40
CA PHE A 50 -2.46 6.44 3.68
C PHE A 50 -1.19 7.28 3.45
N ASP A 51 -1.23 8.55 3.85
CA ASP A 51 -0.05 9.41 3.85
C ASP A 51 0.77 9.13 5.12
N HIS A 52 1.88 8.41 4.96
CA HIS A 52 2.75 8.05 6.08
C HIS A 52 3.43 9.27 6.75
N ARG A 53 3.54 10.41 6.06
CA ARG A 53 4.14 11.65 6.60
C ARG A 53 3.16 12.34 7.54
N ARG A 54 1.87 12.33 7.17
CA ARG A 54 0.77 12.92 7.98
C ARG A 54 0.14 11.93 8.96
N GLY A 55 0.40 10.63 8.80
CA GLY A 55 -0.18 9.58 9.63
C GLY A 55 -1.70 9.41 9.47
N THR A 56 -2.27 9.84 8.34
CA THR A 56 -3.72 9.85 8.11
C THR A 56 -4.06 9.45 6.67
N LEU A 57 -5.34 9.19 6.41
CA LEU A 57 -5.85 9.02 5.05
C LEU A 57 -5.98 10.38 4.37
N ALA A 58 -5.49 10.47 3.14
CA ALA A 58 -5.57 11.65 2.28
C ALA A 58 -6.24 11.31 0.95
N PRO A 59 -7.02 12.25 0.37
CA PRO A 59 -7.64 12.05 -0.94
C PRO A 59 -6.60 12.17 -2.05
N GLY A 60 -6.68 11.29 -3.03
CA GLY A 60 -5.78 11.30 -4.18
C GLY A 60 -6.43 10.78 -5.45
N ARG A 61 -5.70 10.93 -6.55
CA ARG A 61 -6.10 10.45 -7.88
C ARG A 61 -5.08 9.45 -8.42
N VAL A 62 -5.56 8.31 -8.91
CA VAL A 62 -4.71 7.28 -9.53
C VAL A 62 -4.17 7.79 -10.87
N LEU A 63 -2.84 7.88 -11.00
CA LEU A 63 -2.16 8.29 -12.24
C LEU A 63 -1.61 7.11 -13.03
N GLN A 64 -1.24 6.03 -12.34
CA GLN A 64 -0.69 4.84 -12.96
C GLN A 64 -1.05 3.61 -12.15
N LEU A 65 -1.26 2.48 -12.84
CA LEU A 65 -1.41 1.17 -12.24
C LEU A 65 -0.29 0.26 -12.74
N GLN A 66 0.45 -0.34 -11.82
CA GLN A 66 1.37 -1.44 -12.08
C GLN A 66 0.74 -2.76 -11.60
N ALA A 67 1.49 -3.87 -11.65
CA ALA A 67 0.97 -5.19 -11.31
C ALA A 67 0.38 -5.25 -9.88
N THR A 68 1.13 -4.77 -8.89
CA THR A 68 0.77 -4.81 -7.46
C THR A 68 0.85 -3.44 -6.77
N SER A 69 1.02 -2.36 -7.55
CA SER A 69 1.12 -1.00 -7.03
C SER A 69 0.33 -0.01 -7.89
N ALA A 70 0.10 1.18 -7.33
CA ALA A 70 -0.50 2.30 -8.01
C ALA A 70 0.24 3.58 -7.63
N THR A 71 0.42 4.47 -8.61
CA THR A 71 0.89 5.82 -8.36
C THR A 71 -0.31 6.73 -8.13
N VAL A 72 -0.35 7.42 -6.99
CA VAL A 72 -1.44 8.33 -6.61
C VAL A 72 -0.89 9.74 -6.49
N GLN A 73 -1.56 10.69 -7.13
CA GLN A 73 -1.33 12.12 -6.93
C GLN A 73 -2.16 12.61 -5.75
N ASP A 74 -1.52 13.30 -4.80
CA ASP A 74 -2.22 14.00 -3.72
C ASP A 74 -3.16 15.05 -4.33
N THR A 75 -4.42 15.03 -3.93
CA THR A 75 -5.44 15.99 -4.38
C THR A 75 -5.88 16.93 -3.27
N ALA A 76 -5.31 16.80 -2.07
CA ALA A 76 -5.45 17.79 -1.02
C ALA A 76 -4.87 19.10 -1.56
N THR A 77 -5.76 20.01 -1.94
CA THR A 77 -5.41 21.33 -2.45
C THR A 77 -4.58 22.02 -1.37
N HIS A 78 -3.29 22.25 -1.64
CA HIS A 78 -2.52 23.22 -0.86
C HIS A 78 -3.11 24.59 -1.24
N THR A 79 -4.07 25.06 -0.46
CA THR A 79 -4.49 26.47 -0.42
C THR A 79 -3.60 27.24 0.52
#